data_AF-A0A7J6V891-F1
#
_entry.id   AF-A0A7J6V891-F1
#
_cell.length_a   1.000
_cell.length_b   1.000
_cell.length_c   1.000
_cell.angle_alpha   90.00
_cell.angle_beta   90.00
_cell.angle_gamma   90.00
#
_symmetry.space_group_name_H-M   'P 1'
#
loop_
_entity.id
_entity.type
_entity.pdbx_description
1 polymer ?
#
loop_
_entity_poly.entity_id
_entity_poly.type
_entity_poly.pdbx_seq_one_letter_code
_entity_poly.pdbx_strand_id
1 'polypeptide(L)'
;MEGESMRAVFESWFVQYKVDLVFAGHVHAYERSYRFSNIHYNVSSGDPYPVFDKSAPVYITVGDGGNQEGLAVSFRDPQPDYSAFREASYGHSTLEIKNRTHAIYHWNRNDDGKKVPTDSVVFLNQYWASNLQRRRKLKKNHLPKANRGIATYL
;
A
#
# COMPACT_ATOMS: atom_id res chain seq x y z
N MET A 1 14.91 15.53 -1.94
CA MET A 1 14.70 14.11 -2.30
C MET A 1 14.25 14.06 -3.75
N GLU A 2 14.75 13.12 -4.55
CA GLU A 2 14.61 13.14 -6.02
C GLU A 2 13.15 13.03 -6.51
N GLY A 3 12.28 12.31 -5.79
CA GLY A 3 10.87 12.14 -6.16
C GLY A 3 9.93 13.30 -5.79
N GLU A 4 10.38 14.30 -5.03
CA GLU A 4 9.48 15.32 -4.46
C GLU A 4 8.88 16.27 -5.52
N SER A 5 9.66 16.64 -6.53
CA SER A 5 9.19 17.52 -7.60
C SER A 5 8.06 16.88 -8.41
N MET A 6 8.19 15.59 -8.73
CA MET A 6 7.15 14.82 -9.40
C MET A 6 5.91 14.64 -8.51
N ARG A 7 6.11 14.32 -7.22
CA ARG A 7 5.03 14.15 -6.26
C ARG A 7 4.17 15.42 -6.15
N ALA A 8 4.80 16.58 -6.00
CA ALA A 8 4.11 17.86 -5.86
C ALA A 8 3.17 18.19 -7.04
N VAL A 9 3.48 17.69 -8.24
CA VAL A 9 2.67 17.91 -9.45
C VAL A 9 1.60 16.83 -9.62
N PHE A 10 1.93 15.55 -9.45
CA PHE A 10 1.07 14.44 -9.88
C PHE A 10 0.30 13.72 -8.76
N GLU A 11 0.74 13.80 -7.50
CA GLU A 11 0.13 13.03 -6.42
C GLU A 11 -1.37 13.35 -6.26
N SER A 12 -1.74 14.63 -6.40
CA SER A 12 -3.14 15.06 -6.37
C SER A 12 -3.99 14.38 -7.45
N TRP A 13 -3.44 14.18 -8.65
CA TRP A 13 -4.12 13.46 -9.73
C TRP A 13 -4.20 11.97 -9.46
N PHE A 14 -3.16 11.36 -8.90
CA PHE A 14 -3.21 9.94 -8.54
C PHE A 14 -4.31 9.65 -7.51
N VAL A 15 -4.46 10.53 -6.52
CA VAL A 15 -5.55 10.46 -5.53
C VAL A 15 -6.90 10.72 -6.18
N GLN A 16 -7.02 11.77 -7.01
CA GLN A 16 -8.27 12.14 -7.69
C GLN A 16 -8.81 11.01 -8.58
N TYR A 17 -7.93 10.39 -9.37
CA TYR A 17 -8.28 9.31 -10.30
C TYR A 17 -8.20 7.92 -9.66
N LYS A 18 -7.96 7.84 -8.35
CA LYS A 18 -7.96 6.59 -7.57
C LYS A 18 -7.03 5.54 -8.15
N VAL A 19 -5.82 5.94 -8.52
CA VAL A 19 -4.77 5.03 -9.02
C VAL A 19 -4.58 3.91 -8.01
N ASP A 20 -4.63 2.65 -8.44
CA ASP A 20 -4.53 1.54 -7.50
C ASP A 20 -3.11 1.41 -6.92
N LEU A 21 -2.11 1.37 -7.81
CA LEU A 21 -0.71 1.10 -7.53
C LEU A 21 0.20 2.02 -8.36
N VAL A 22 1.34 2.42 -7.79
CA VAL A 22 2.43 3.11 -8.50
C VAL A 22 3.70 2.30 -8.28
N PHE A 23 4.34 1.87 -9.38
CA PHE A 23 5.60 1.13 -9.35
C PHE A 23 6.77 2.04 -9.71
N ALA A 24 7.85 1.97 -8.95
CA ALA A 24 9.09 2.68 -9.19
C ALA A 24 10.30 1.75 -8.97
N GLY A 25 11.40 2.06 -9.64
CA GLY A 25 12.71 1.48 -9.36
C GLY A 25 13.61 2.51 -8.67
N HIS A 26 14.82 2.71 -9.22
CA HIS A 26 15.82 3.69 -8.77
C HIS A 26 16.49 3.36 -7.42
N VAL A 27 15.73 3.20 -6.34
CA VAL A 27 16.32 2.71 -5.08
C VAL A 27 16.54 1.21 -5.17
N HIS A 28 17.76 0.74 -4.91
CA HIS A 28 18.17 -0.66 -5.05
C HIS A 28 17.73 -1.52 -3.85
N ALA A 29 16.44 -1.51 -3.57
CA ALA A 29 15.79 -2.25 -2.49
C ALA A 29 14.30 -2.43 -2.83
N TYR A 30 13.62 -3.22 -2.00
CA TYR A 30 12.17 -3.36 -2.04
C TYR A 30 11.51 -2.52 -0.93
N GLU A 31 10.45 -1.79 -1.27
CA GLU A 31 9.59 -1.12 -0.30
C GLU A 31 8.15 -1.04 -0.79
N ARG A 32 7.19 -1.19 0.12
CA ARG A 32 5.75 -1.04 -0.14
C ARG A 32 5.13 -0.13 0.90
N SER A 33 4.39 0.87 0.44
CA SER A 33 3.69 1.79 1.32
C SER A 33 2.32 1.27 1.79
N TYR A 34 1.76 1.90 2.81
CA TYR A 34 0.31 1.98 2.97
C TYR A 34 -0.29 3.04 2.03
N ARG A 35 -1.62 3.14 1.96
CA ARG A 35 -2.28 4.22 1.21
C ARG A 35 -2.22 5.52 2.01
N PHE A 36 -1.26 6.36 1.66
CA PHE A 36 -1.03 7.69 2.23
C PHE A 36 -0.96 8.72 1.11
N SER A 37 -1.37 9.95 1.41
CA SER A 37 -1.17 11.09 0.53
C SER A 37 -0.58 12.27 1.30
N ASN A 38 0.17 13.11 0.61
CA ASN A 38 0.71 14.37 1.13
C ASN A 38 0.29 15.56 0.26
N ILE A 39 -0.99 15.62 -0.07
CA ILE A 39 -1.60 16.62 -0.95
C ILE A 39 -2.23 17.81 -0.21
N HIS A 40 -2.25 17.75 1.13
CA HIS A 40 -2.81 18.79 1.99
C HIS A 40 -1.78 19.83 2.43
N TYR A 41 -0.52 19.67 2.01
CA TYR A 41 0.50 20.66 2.28
C TYR A 41 0.16 22.00 1.64
N ASN A 42 0.18 23.04 2.47
CA ASN A 42 0.06 24.43 2.08
C ASN A 42 1.04 25.23 2.95
N VAL A 43 1.91 26.01 2.31
CA VAL A 43 3.03 26.75 2.91
C VAL A 43 2.65 27.45 4.22
N SER A 44 1.42 27.97 4.32
CA SER A 44 0.97 28.74 5.48
C SER A 44 0.15 27.97 6.51
N SER A 45 -0.43 26.80 6.19
CA SER A 45 -1.46 26.18 7.05
C SER A 45 -1.76 24.70 6.82
N GLY A 46 -1.12 24.05 5.84
CA GLY A 46 -1.43 22.66 5.51
C GLY A 46 -0.69 21.66 6.37
N ASP A 47 -1.13 20.40 6.31
CA ASP A 47 -0.46 19.30 7.01
C ASP A 47 0.94 19.10 6.42
N PRO A 48 2.02 19.19 7.23
CA PRO A 48 3.38 19.02 6.73
C PRO A 48 3.78 17.56 6.52
N TYR A 49 2.95 16.62 7.00
CA TYR A 49 3.24 15.19 6.97
C TYR A 49 2.19 14.41 6.18
N PRO A 50 2.59 13.32 5.50
CA PRO A 50 1.65 12.43 4.83
C PRO A 50 0.59 11.89 5.82
N VAL A 51 -0.65 11.82 5.35
CA VAL A 51 -1.78 11.29 6.13
C VAL A 51 -2.37 10.07 5.45
N PHE A 52 -2.99 9.20 6.24
CA PHE A 52 -3.68 8.03 5.72
C PHE A 52 -4.85 8.46 4.80
N ASP A 53 -4.85 7.96 3.57
CA ASP A 53 -5.85 8.31 2.56
C ASP A 53 -6.25 7.07 1.76
N LYS A 54 -7.50 6.63 1.92
CA LYS A 54 -8.02 5.44 1.22
C LYS A 54 -8.07 5.61 -0.30
N SER A 55 -8.06 6.84 -0.81
CA SER A 55 -8.07 7.15 -2.24
C SER A 55 -6.67 7.19 -2.86
N ALA A 56 -5.62 7.26 -2.03
CA ALA A 56 -4.24 7.27 -2.50
C ALA A 56 -3.81 5.90 -3.02
N PRO A 57 -2.89 5.83 -4.00
CA PRO A 57 -2.31 4.58 -4.45
C PRO A 57 -1.47 3.92 -3.34
N VAL A 58 -1.14 2.64 -3.55
CA VAL A 58 0.00 2.04 -2.86
C VAL A 58 1.23 2.26 -3.73
N TYR A 59 2.28 2.84 -3.15
CA TYR A 59 3.57 3.02 -3.79
C TYR A 59 4.44 1.81 -3.53
N ILE A 60 5.08 1.30 -4.58
CA ILE A 60 5.92 0.11 -4.53
C ILE A 60 7.24 0.43 -5.22
N THR A 61 8.31 0.36 -4.45
CA THR A 61 9.68 0.39 -4.95
C THR A 61 10.14 -1.05 -5.18
N VAL A 62 10.53 -1.35 -6.41
CA VAL A 62 11.03 -2.64 -6.90
C VAL A 62 12.23 -2.35 -7.81
N GLY A 63 13.28 -1.77 -7.22
CA GLY A 63 14.53 -1.42 -7.91
C GLY A 63 15.67 -2.42 -7.65
N ASP A 64 15.33 -3.55 -7.05
CA ASP A 64 16.19 -4.59 -6.51
C ASP A 64 16.56 -5.69 -7.52
N GLY A 65 16.69 -5.34 -8.79
CA GLY A 65 16.89 -6.31 -9.88
C GLY A 65 18.29 -6.92 -10.02
N GLY A 66 19.28 -6.51 -9.21
CA GLY A 66 20.64 -7.05 -9.29
C GLY A 66 21.65 -6.19 -10.06
N ASN A 67 21.53 -4.86 -10.01
CA ASN A 67 22.48 -3.97 -10.67
C ASN A 67 23.89 -4.01 -10.00
N GLN A 68 24.90 -3.51 -10.72
CA GLN A 68 26.30 -3.57 -10.27
C GLN A 68 26.63 -2.64 -9.09
N GLU A 69 25.80 -1.63 -8.82
CA GLU A 69 26.05 -0.66 -7.74
C GLU A 69 25.77 -1.25 -6.35
N GLY A 70 25.05 -2.38 -6.29
CA GLY A 70 24.72 -3.06 -5.04
C GLY A 70 23.38 -2.64 -4.45
N LEU A 71 23.06 -3.21 -3.28
CA LEU A 71 21.81 -2.95 -2.56
C LEU A 71 21.87 -1.66 -1.73
N ALA A 72 20.75 -0.94 -1.68
CA ALA A 72 20.55 0.20 -0.79
C ALA A 72 20.15 -0.30 0.61
N VAL A 73 21.15 -0.60 1.45
CA VAL A 73 20.92 -1.22 2.78
C VAL A 73 20.52 -0.24 3.89
N SER A 74 20.70 1.06 3.68
CA SER A 74 20.37 2.07 4.69
C SER A 74 18.92 2.53 4.55
N PHE A 75 18.16 2.39 5.62
CA PHE A 75 16.78 2.87 5.71
C PHE A 75 16.67 3.96 6.78
N ARG A 76 15.70 4.86 6.60
CA ARG A 76 15.34 5.83 7.64
C ARG A 76 14.84 5.09 8.88
N ASP A 77 15.36 5.45 10.05
CA ASP A 77 14.96 4.91 11.35
C ASP A 77 14.41 6.03 12.27
N PRO A 78 13.27 5.81 12.95
CA PRO A 78 12.38 4.65 12.86
C PRO A 78 11.70 4.55 11.48
N GLN A 79 11.14 3.36 11.18
CA GLN A 79 10.32 3.16 10.00
C GLN A 79 9.16 4.18 9.98
N PRO A 80 9.05 5.01 8.93
CA PRO A 80 7.94 5.95 8.83
C PRO A 80 6.60 5.24 8.72
N ASP A 81 5.54 5.82 9.29
CA ASP A 81 4.20 5.22 9.33
C ASP A 81 3.59 4.92 7.95
N TYR A 82 4.05 5.60 6.89
CA TYR A 82 3.62 5.33 5.52
C TYR A 82 4.24 4.07 4.92
N SER A 83 5.36 3.58 5.47
CA SER A 83 6.07 2.40 4.98
C SER A 83 5.49 1.15 5.62
N ALA A 84 4.93 0.24 4.83
CA ALA A 84 4.30 -0.98 5.34
C ALA A 84 5.28 -2.15 5.42
N PHE A 85 6.16 -2.28 4.43
CA PHE A 85 7.20 -3.30 4.39
C PHE A 85 8.39 -2.75 3.59
N ARG A 86 9.61 -3.06 4.01
CA ARG A 86 10.83 -2.68 3.31
C ARG A 86 11.96 -3.66 3.60
N GLU A 87 12.75 -3.97 2.58
CA GLU A 87 13.86 -4.90 2.70
C GLU A 87 14.91 -4.67 1.60
N ALA A 88 16.19 -4.74 1.97
CA ALA A 88 17.30 -4.71 1.03
C ALA A 88 17.70 -6.15 0.69
N SER A 89 17.13 -6.70 -0.37
CA SER A 89 17.50 -7.99 -0.96
C SER A 89 17.20 -7.92 -2.44
N TYR A 90 17.94 -8.67 -3.26
CA TYR A 90 17.60 -8.77 -4.68
C TYR A 90 16.37 -9.64 -4.86
N GLY A 91 15.56 -9.28 -5.85
CA GLY A 91 14.29 -9.96 -6.05
C GLY A 91 13.52 -9.49 -7.27
N HIS A 92 12.30 -9.98 -7.36
CA HIS A 92 11.33 -9.55 -8.36
C HIS A 92 9.91 -9.67 -7.83
N SER A 93 9.00 -8.94 -8.48
CA SER A 93 7.60 -8.92 -8.11
C SER A 93 6.70 -9.50 -9.19
N THR A 94 5.58 -10.10 -8.77
CA THR A 94 4.50 -10.52 -9.66
C THR A 94 3.19 -9.87 -9.23
N LEU A 95 2.43 -9.37 -10.21
CA LEU A 95 1.09 -8.83 -10.02
C LEU A 95 0.10 -9.68 -10.82
N GLU A 96 -0.72 -10.44 -10.11
CA GLU A 96 -1.72 -11.33 -10.69
C GLU A 96 -3.11 -10.72 -10.57
N ILE A 97 -3.61 -10.13 -11.66
CA ILE A 97 -4.96 -9.58 -11.73
C ILE A 97 -5.96 -10.75 -11.83
N LYS A 98 -6.74 -10.98 -10.77
CA LYS A 98 -7.70 -12.09 -10.73
C LYS A 98 -9.03 -11.73 -11.34
N ASN A 99 -9.52 -10.53 -11.06
CA ASN A 99 -10.76 -9.98 -11.61
C ASN A 99 -10.82 -8.47 -11.35
N ARG A 100 -11.91 -7.80 -11.75
CA ARG A 100 -12.08 -6.34 -11.60
C ARG A 100 -11.96 -5.81 -10.17
N THR A 101 -12.03 -6.67 -9.15
CA THR A 101 -11.98 -6.28 -7.73
C THR A 101 -10.73 -6.71 -6.98
N HIS A 102 -10.02 -7.75 -7.45
CA HIS A 102 -8.88 -8.33 -6.74
C HIS A 102 -7.67 -8.50 -7.66
N ALA A 103 -6.52 -8.06 -7.18
CA ALA A 103 -5.22 -8.46 -7.67
C ALA A 103 -4.39 -9.03 -6.51
N ILE A 104 -3.55 -10.01 -6.78
CA ILE A 104 -2.62 -10.56 -5.79
C ILE A 104 -1.23 -10.11 -6.19
N TYR A 105 -0.50 -9.55 -5.23
CA TYR A 105 0.85 -9.07 -5.42
C TYR A 105 1.80 -9.88 -4.56
N HIS A 106 2.92 -10.27 -5.15
CA HIS A 106 3.99 -11.01 -4.52
C HIS A 106 5.32 -10.33 -4.80
N TRP A 107 6.19 -10.28 -3.80
CA TRP A 107 7.61 -10.01 -3.99
C TRP A 107 8.42 -11.22 -3.51
N ASN A 108 9.35 -11.67 -4.34
CA ASN A 108 10.16 -12.86 -4.13
C ASN A 108 11.63 -12.46 -4.15
N ARG A 109 12.40 -12.88 -3.13
CA ARG A 109 13.86 -12.72 -3.13
C ARG A 109 14.51 -13.74 -4.05
N ASN A 110 15.68 -13.38 -4.59
CA ASN A 110 16.49 -14.29 -5.41
C ASN A 110 17.16 -15.40 -4.58
N ASP A 111 17.45 -15.12 -3.31
CA ASP A 111 18.23 -16.03 -2.44
C ASP A 111 17.39 -17.16 -1.83
N ASP A 112 16.07 -17.12 -2.01
CA ASP A 112 15.17 -18.14 -1.50
C ASP A 112 15.06 -19.27 -2.53
N GLY A 113 15.87 -20.32 -2.37
CA GLY A 113 15.68 -21.62 -3.03
C GLY A 113 14.31 -22.29 -2.77
N LYS A 114 13.35 -21.55 -2.21
CA LYS A 114 11.95 -21.88 -1.98
C LYS A 114 11.08 -20.91 -2.78
N LYS A 115 10.11 -21.44 -3.53
CA LYS A 115 9.10 -20.69 -4.30
C LYS A 115 8.07 -20.00 -3.40
N VAL A 116 8.51 -19.29 -2.36
CA VAL A 116 7.63 -18.66 -1.37
C VAL A 116 7.84 -17.15 -1.44
N PRO A 117 6.78 -16.36 -1.66
CA PRO A 117 6.88 -14.91 -1.66
C PRO A 117 7.18 -14.41 -0.24
N THR A 118 8.17 -13.52 -0.13
CA THR A 118 8.53 -12.89 1.14
C THR A 118 7.46 -11.89 1.58
N ASP A 119 6.98 -11.06 0.65
CA ASP A 119 5.84 -10.16 0.88
C ASP A 119 4.71 -10.54 -0.06
N SER A 120 3.48 -10.60 0.46
CA SER A 120 2.31 -11.04 -0.28
C SER A 120 1.07 -10.27 0.18
N VAL A 121 0.43 -9.57 -0.75
CA VAL A 121 -0.72 -8.71 -0.45
C VAL A 121 -1.82 -8.88 -1.50
N VAL A 122 -3.07 -8.88 -1.05
CA VAL A 122 -4.24 -8.80 -1.93
C VAL A 122 -4.67 -7.34 -2.04
N PHE A 123 -4.58 -6.79 -3.25
CA PHE A 123 -5.08 -5.46 -3.56
C PHE A 123 -6.54 -5.49 -3.97
N LEU A 124 -7.31 -4.61 -3.34
CA LEU A 124 -8.69 -4.33 -3.70
C LEU A 124 -8.73 -3.12 -4.62
N ASN A 125 -9.36 -3.28 -5.79
CA ASN A 125 -9.49 -2.21 -6.77
C ASN A 125 -10.30 -1.03 -6.19
N GLN A 126 -9.75 0.18 -6.28
CA GLN A 126 -10.34 1.38 -5.69
C GLN A 126 -11.74 1.71 -6.26
N TYR A 127 -11.95 1.46 -7.55
CA TYR A 127 -13.19 1.80 -8.24
C TYR A 127 -14.31 0.79 -7.96
N TRP A 128 -14.04 -0.51 -8.13
CA TRP A 128 -15.03 -1.58 -8.06
C TRP A 128 -15.23 -2.15 -6.66
N ALA A 129 -14.20 -2.21 -5.82
CA ALA A 129 -14.26 -2.87 -4.50
C ALA A 129 -14.83 -1.96 -3.39
N SER A 130 -14.81 -0.64 -3.56
CA SER A 130 -15.43 0.33 -2.64
C SER A 130 -16.93 0.05 -2.45
N ASN A 131 -17.62 -0.36 -3.51
CA ASN A 131 -19.04 -0.72 -3.49
C ASN A 131 -19.32 -2.02 -2.71
N LEU A 132 -18.40 -2.98 -2.71
CA LEU A 132 -18.51 -4.22 -1.92
C LEU A 132 -18.42 -3.94 -0.42
N GLN A 133 -17.51 -3.05 -0.01
CA GLN A 133 -17.39 -2.62 1.39
C GLN A 133 -18.65 -1.88 1.85
N ARG A 134 -19.22 -1.00 1.02
CA ARG A 134 -20.48 -0.30 1.31
C ARG A 134 -21.65 -1.28 1.49
N ARG A 135 -21.79 -2.28 0.61
CA ARG A 135 -22.84 -3.32 0.72
C ARG A 135 -22.68 -4.20 1.95
N ARG A 136 -21.44 -4.58 2.33
CA ARG A 136 -21.17 -5.33 3.57
C ARG A 136 -21.55 -4.52 4.82
N LYS A 137 -21.26 -3.22 4.85
CA LYS A 137 -21.64 -2.32 5.95
C LYS A 137 -23.17 -2.18 6.07
N LEU A 138 -23.88 -2.08 4.95
CA LEU A 138 -25.35 -2.05 4.93
C LEU A 138 -25.95 -3.36 5.47
N LYS A 139 -25.46 -4.53 5.04
CA LYS A 139 -25.91 -5.83 5.58
C LYS A 139 -25.65 -5.98 7.07
N LYS A 140 -24.50 -5.50 7.57
CA LYS A 140 -24.18 -5.53 9.01
C LYS A 140 -25.15 -4.67 9.84
N ASN A 141 -25.62 -3.55 9.27
CA ASN A 141 -26.59 -2.67 9.92
C ASN A 141 -28.04 -3.19 9.84
N HIS A 142 -28.33 -4.15 8.95
CA HIS A 142 -29.67 -4.74 8.77
C HIS A 142 -29.82 -6.12 9.42
N LEU A 143 -28.78 -6.63 10.11
CA LEU A 143 -28.93 -7.79 10.98
C LEU A 143 -29.66 -7.33 12.25
N PRO A 144 -30.82 -7.93 12.60
CA PRO A 144 -31.49 -7.58 13.85
C PRO A 144 -30.53 -7.89 15.00
N LYS A 145 -30.38 -6.92 15.93
CA LYS A 145 -29.63 -7.14 17.17
C LYS A 145 -30.29 -8.31 17.89
N ALA A 146 -29.67 -9.49 17.85
CA ALA A 146 -30.10 -10.61 18.68
C ALA A 146 -30.08 -10.14 20.14
N ASN A 147 -31.21 -10.30 20.82
CA ASN A 147 -31.41 -9.93 22.20
C ASN A 147 -30.22 -10.41 23.05
N ARG A 148 -29.49 -9.46 23.66
CA ARG A 148 -28.65 -9.76 24.83
C ARG A 148 -29.59 -10.05 25.99
N GLY A 149 -30.09 -11.28 26.01
CA GLY A 149 -30.78 -11.87 27.13
C GLY A 149 -29.78 -12.12 28.27
N ILE A 150 -30.18 -11.63 29.43
CA ILE A 150 -29.54 -11.71 30.74
C ILE A 150 -29.30 -13.17 31.13
N ALA A 151 -28.13 -13.47 31.70
CA ALA A 151 -27.97 -14.56 32.65
C ALA A 151 -26.84 -14.21 33.64
N THR A 152 -27.26 -13.70 34.79
CA THR A 152 -26.53 -13.79 36.06
C THR A 152 -26.58 -15.24 36.59
N TYR A 153 -25.65 -15.54 37.51
CA TYR A 153 -25.57 -16.63 38.50
C TYR A 153 -24.53 -17.74 38.25
N LEU A 154 -23.55 -17.69 39.17
CA LEU A 154 -22.51 -18.63 39.62
C LEU A 154 -21.39 -19.01 38.63
#